data_AF-A0A0A3IWI4-F1
#
_entry.id   AF-A0A0A3IWI4-F1
#
_cell.length_a   1.000
_cell.length_b   1.000
_cell.length_c   1.000
_cell.angle_alpha   90.00
_cell.angle_beta   90.00
_cell.angle_gamma   90.00
#
_symmetry.space_group_name_H-M   'P 1'
#
loop_
_entity.id
_entity.type
_entity.pdbx_description
1 polymer ?
#
loop_
_entity_poly.entity_id
_entity_poly.type
_entity_poly.pdbx_seq_one_letter_code
_entity_poly.pdbx_strand_id
1 'polypeptide(L)'
;MVYLYPTGDTFIIYSDKNSLPKDMLINVIELDELPQGYGILKRNSNGEFYYDSGEPLPTEETVEDKLARMERQMEAQQQHSLTILDVNLTLYEEVLTLREEIAALKGTDNV
;
A
#
# COMPACT_ATOMS: atom_id res chain seq x y z
N MET A 1 34.44 4.87 23.28
CA MET A 1 34.81 5.16 21.88
C MET A 1 34.57 3.93 21.03
N VAL A 2 34.03 4.16 19.84
CA VAL A 2 33.76 3.17 18.80
C VAL A 2 34.31 3.69 17.48
N TYR A 3 34.65 2.78 16.59
CA TYR A 3 35.27 3.10 15.30
C TYR A 3 34.44 2.52 14.17
N LEU A 4 33.97 3.38 13.26
CA LEU A 4 33.10 2.99 12.16
C LEU A 4 33.88 3.07 10.85
N TYR A 5 33.94 1.96 10.13
CA TYR A 5 34.53 1.92 8.79
C TYR A 5 33.43 1.77 7.72
N PRO A 6 33.30 2.72 6.78
CA PRO A 6 32.26 2.68 5.75
C PRO A 6 32.57 1.62 4.68
N THR A 7 31.63 0.71 4.45
CA THR A 7 31.68 -0.33 3.42
C THR A 7 30.52 -0.17 2.43
N GLY A 8 30.56 0.91 1.64
CA GLY A 8 29.47 1.28 0.75
C GLY A 8 28.25 1.74 1.54
N ASP A 9 27.19 0.92 1.54
CA ASP A 9 25.90 1.23 2.19
C ASP A 9 25.84 0.84 3.68
N THR A 10 26.92 0.27 4.22
CA THR A 10 26.98 -0.25 5.60
C THR A 10 28.21 0.25 6.34
N PHE A 11 28.26 0.00 7.65
CA PHE A 11 29.42 0.27 8.48
C PHE A 11 29.86 -1.00 9.21
N ILE A 12 31.17 -1.25 9.24
CA ILE A 12 31.77 -2.21 10.17
C ILE A 12 32.16 -1.45 11.43
N ILE A 13 31.71 -1.96 12.59
CA ILE A 13 31.94 -1.34 13.89
C ILE A 13 33.06 -2.09 14.62
N TYR A 14 34.05 -1.35 15.11
CA TYR A 14 35.11 -1.86 15.97
C TYR A 14 35.05 -1.19 17.34
N SER A 15 35.20 -1.99 18.39
CA SER A 15 35.26 -1.51 19.78
C SER A 15 36.68 -1.18 20.24
N ASP A 16 37.69 -1.60 19.47
CA ASP A 16 39.11 -1.34 19.76
C ASP A 16 39.83 -0.89 18.48
N LYS A 17 40.62 0.20 18.61
CA LYS A 17 41.42 0.76 17.53
C LYS A 17 42.47 -0.22 17.01
N ASN A 18 43.02 -1.06 17.88
CA ASN A 18 44.07 -2.01 17.51
C ASN A 18 43.54 -3.20 16.69
N SER A 19 42.22 -3.39 16.68
CA SER A 19 41.57 -4.42 15.84
C SER A 19 41.39 -3.97 14.39
N LEU A 20 41.62 -2.68 14.09
CA LEU A 20 41.50 -2.16 12.73
C LEU A 20 42.74 -2.51 11.90
N PRO A 21 42.55 -3.09 10.70
CA PRO A 21 43.62 -3.19 9.71
C PRO A 21 44.25 -1.83 9.41
N LYS A 22 45.58 -1.79 9.22
CA LYS A 22 46.34 -0.53 9.08
C LYS A 22 45.89 0.33 7.90
N ASP A 23 45.44 -0.32 6.84
CA ASP A 23 44.86 0.25 5.63
C ASP A 23 43.49 0.92 5.86
N MET A 24 42.74 0.51 6.89
CA MET A 24 41.43 1.07 7.24
C MET A 24 41.52 2.32 8.14
N LEU A 25 42.66 2.53 8.80
CA LEU A 25 42.86 3.64 9.75
C LEU A 25 42.71 5.04 9.12
N ILE A 26 42.86 5.16 7.79
CA ILE A 26 42.80 6.44 7.08
C ILE A 26 41.35 6.94 6.93
N ASN A 27 40.39 6.02 6.86
CA ASN A 27 38.98 6.32 6.56
C ASN A 27 38.03 5.91 7.69
N VAL A 28 38.55 5.82 8.92
CA VAL A 28 37.75 5.44 10.09
C VAL A 28 37.10 6.67 10.72
N ILE A 29 35.84 6.54 11.12
CA ILE A 29 35.08 7.57 11.83
C ILE A 29 35.11 7.21 13.32
N GLU A 30 35.64 8.12 14.15
CA GLU A 30 35.71 7.94 15.60
C GLU A 30 34.48 8.59 16.27
N LEU A 31 33.78 7.83 17.12
CA LEU A 31 32.66 8.31 17.93
C LEU A 31 32.86 7.91 19.39
N ASP A 32 32.39 8.73 20.33
CA ASP A 32 32.47 8.40 21.76
C ASP A 32 31.57 7.20 22.12
N GLU A 33 30.35 7.23 21.61
CA GLU A 33 29.35 6.16 21.73
C GLU A 33 28.48 6.10 20.47
N LEU A 34 27.94 4.91 20.18
CA LEU A 34 26.88 4.80 19.18
C LEU A 34 25.58 5.35 19.78
N PRO A 35 24.74 6.02 18.98
CA PRO A 35 23.38 6.34 19.41
C PRO A 35 22.66 5.07 19.88
N GLN A 36 21.69 5.19 20.78
CA GLN A 36 20.85 4.06 21.19
C GLN A 36 19.61 4.02 20.28
N GLY A 37 19.23 2.84 19.80
CA GLY A 37 18.05 2.70 18.95
C GLY A 37 18.00 1.38 18.19
N TYR A 38 16.91 1.21 17.41
CA TYR A 38 16.71 0.08 16.50
C TYR A 38 16.40 0.65 15.12
N GLY A 39 17.02 0.09 14.07
CA GLY A 39 16.84 0.55 12.69
C GLY A 39 18.15 0.67 11.93
N ILE A 40 18.15 1.51 10.89
CA ILE A 40 19.32 1.76 10.03
C ILE A 40 20.10 2.95 10.59
N LEU A 41 21.37 2.75 10.89
CA LEU A 41 22.27 3.82 11.30
C LEU A 41 22.56 4.75 10.11
N LYS A 42 22.16 6.02 10.22
CA LYS A 42 22.37 7.07 9.20
C LYS A 42 23.21 8.22 9.77
N ARG A 43 23.87 8.96 8.87
CA ARG A 43 24.63 10.17 9.19
C ARG A 43 23.95 11.39 8.57
N ASN A 44 23.62 12.40 9.38
CA ASN A 44 23.00 13.64 8.89
C ASN A 44 24.04 14.58 8.25
N SER A 45 23.58 15.69 7.66
CA SER A 45 24.45 16.71 7.04
C SER A 45 25.39 17.40 8.03
N ASN A 46 25.06 17.38 9.33
CA ASN A 46 25.88 17.95 10.40
C ASN A 46 26.94 16.96 10.89
N GLY A 47 26.95 15.73 10.34
CA GLY A 47 27.89 14.68 10.68
C GLY A 47 27.50 13.81 11.85
N GLU A 48 26.32 14.01 12.45
CA GLU A 48 25.82 13.25 13.60
C GLU A 48 25.15 11.94 13.13
N PHE A 49 25.32 10.89 13.93
CA PHE A 49 24.73 9.58 13.68
C PHE A 49 23.42 9.40 14.43
N TYR A 50 22.42 8.83 13.76
CA TYR A 50 21.11 8.51 14.34
C TYR A 50 20.55 7.21 13.76
N TYR A 51 19.68 6.54 14.52
CA TYR A 51 18.92 5.40 14.00
C TYR A 51 17.65 5.90 13.33
N ASP A 52 17.53 5.62 12.04
CA ASP A 52 16.28 5.71 11.32
C ASP A 52 15.55 4.38 11.53
N SER A 53 14.43 4.41 12.26
CA SER A 53 13.62 3.21 12.55
C SER A 53 13.06 2.53 11.29
N GLY A 54 13.24 3.14 10.11
CA GLY A 54 12.52 2.79 8.90
C GLY A 54 11.09 3.29 9.00
N GLU A 55 10.48 3.63 7.87
CA GLU A 55 9.04 3.79 7.81
C GLU A 55 8.38 2.52 8.37
N PRO A 56 7.26 2.63 9.12
CA PRO A 56 6.52 1.44 9.50
C PRO A 56 6.19 0.68 8.22
N LEU A 57 6.67 -0.57 8.12
CA LEU A 57 6.16 -1.52 7.14
C LEU A 57 4.63 -1.43 7.16
N PRO A 58 3.95 -1.41 5.99
CA PRO A 58 2.49 -1.43 6.00
C PRO A 58 2.07 -2.62 6.88
N THR A 59 1.40 -2.30 7.98
CA THR A 59 0.95 -3.30 8.95
C THR A 59 0.26 -4.41 8.18
N GLU A 60 0.71 -5.65 8.36
CA GLU A 60 0.06 -6.80 7.72
C GLU A 60 -1.45 -6.68 7.94
N GLU A 61 -2.21 -6.67 6.84
CA GLU A 61 -3.66 -6.60 6.90
C GLU A 61 -4.16 -7.76 7.76
N THR A 62 -4.85 -7.43 8.86
CA THR A 62 -5.38 -8.42 9.80
C THR A 62 -6.44 -9.28 9.11
N VAL A 63 -6.78 -10.43 9.70
CA VAL A 63 -7.85 -11.28 9.15
C VAL A 63 -9.20 -10.54 9.22
N GLU A 64 -9.37 -9.73 10.25
CA GLU A 64 -10.52 -8.86 10.49
C GLU A 64 -10.64 -7.79 9.39
N ASP A 65 -9.54 -7.14 9.03
CA ASP A 65 -9.51 -6.15 7.94
C ASP A 65 -9.85 -6.79 6.59
N LYS A 66 -9.34 -8.01 6.33
CA LYS A 66 -9.67 -8.78 5.13
C LYS A 66 -11.15 -9.12 5.07
N LEU A 67 -11.73 -9.55 6.19
CA LEU A 67 -13.15 -9.87 6.29
C LEU A 67 -14.02 -8.63 6.02
N ALA A 68 -13.73 -7.53 6.71
CA ALA A 68 -14.46 -6.27 6.53
C ALA A 68 -14.35 -5.70 5.10
N ARG A 69 -13.23 -5.94 4.41
CA ARG A 69 -13.09 -5.61 2.98
C ARG A 69 -13.98 -6.52 2.11
N MET A 70 -13.99 -7.82 2.36
CA MET A 70 -14.80 -8.77 1.59
C MET A 70 -16.30 -8.52 1.78
N GLU A 71 -16.75 -8.22 3.01
CA GLU A 71 -18.14 -7.88 3.30
C GLU A 71 -18.58 -6.64 2.51
N ARG A 72 -17.77 -5.57 2.54
CA ARG A 72 -18.04 -4.35 1.75
C ARG A 72 -18.10 -4.62 0.24
N GLN A 73 -17.23 -5.48 -0.27
CA GLN A 73 -17.25 -5.86 -1.69
C GLN A 73 -18.51 -6.66 -2.04
N MET A 74 -18.94 -7.56 -1.15
CA MET A 74 -20.15 -8.35 -1.33
C MET A 74 -21.40 -7.48 -1.32
N GLU A 75 -21.51 -6.54 -0.37
CA GLU A 75 -22.61 -5.57 -0.31
C GLU A 75 -22.68 -4.71 -1.57
N ALA A 76 -21.54 -4.18 -2.03
CA ALA A 76 -21.48 -3.40 -3.25
C ALA A 76 -21.92 -4.21 -4.48
N GLN A 77 -21.53 -5.48 -4.57
CA GLN A 77 -21.93 -6.37 -5.65
C GLN A 77 -23.42 -6.72 -5.61
N GLN A 78 -23.98 -6.95 -4.43
CA GLN A 78 -25.42 -7.17 -4.25
C GLN A 78 -26.20 -5.93 -4.68
N GLN A 79 -25.79 -4.74 -4.24
CA GLN A 79 -26.43 -3.49 -4.62
C GLN A 79 -26.38 -3.27 -6.14
N HIS A 80 -25.24 -3.52 -6.76
CA HIS A 80 -25.10 -3.43 -8.22
C HIS A 80 -26.05 -4.38 -8.95
N SER A 81 -26.20 -5.61 -8.45
CA SER A 81 -27.11 -6.61 -9.03
C SER A 81 -28.57 -6.17 -8.96
N LEU A 82 -28.98 -5.57 -7.84
CA LEU A 82 -30.33 -5.01 -7.67
C LEU A 82 -30.59 -3.85 -8.64
N THR A 83 -29.61 -2.96 -8.84
CA THR A 83 -29.73 -1.87 -9.81
C THR A 83 -29.90 -2.40 -11.24
N ILE A 84 -29.16 -3.43 -11.63
CA ILE A 84 -29.33 -4.05 -12.96
C ILE A 84 -30.74 -4.65 -13.12
N LEU A 85 -31.25 -5.30 -12.08
CA LEU A 85 -32.58 -5.88 -12.11
C LEU A 85 -33.66 -4.80 -12.29
N ASP A 86 -33.54 -3.69 -11.57
CA ASP A 86 -34.45 -2.54 -11.68
C ASP A 86 -34.48 -1.97 -13.11
N VAL A 87 -33.31 -1.72 -13.69
CA VAL A 87 -33.18 -1.25 -15.07
C VAL A 87 -33.82 -2.23 -16.07
N ASN A 88 -33.58 -3.53 -15.89
CA ASN A 88 -34.16 -4.54 -16.78
C ASN A 88 -35.69 -4.57 -16.68
N LEU A 89 -36.26 -4.43 -15.49
CA LEU A 89 -37.71 -4.37 -15.30
C LEU A 89 -38.32 -3.17 -16.02
N THR A 90 -37.73 -1.98 -15.88
CA THR A 90 -38.17 -0.78 -16.60
C THR A 90 -38.14 -0.99 -18.12
N LEU A 91 -37.05 -1.57 -18.65
CA LEU A 91 -36.95 -1.85 -20.08
C LEU A 91 -38.02 -2.85 -20.55
N TYR A 92 -38.35 -3.86 -19.75
CA TYR A 92 -39.43 -4.79 -20.09
C TYR A 92 -40.79 -4.11 -20.16
N GLU A 93 -41.09 -3.20 -19.23
CA GLU A 93 -42.33 -2.41 -19.22
C GLU A 93 -42.44 -1.50 -20.45
N GLU A 94 -41.35 -0.84 -20.84
CA GLU A 94 -41.29 -0.02 -22.05
C GLU A 94 -41.51 -0.85 -23.32
N VAL A 95 -40.85 -2.02 -23.42
CA VAL A 95 -41.02 -2.93 -24.56
C VAL A 95 -42.46 -3.45 -24.66
N LEU A 96 -43.09 -3.75 -23.53
CA LEU A 96 -44.50 -4.18 -23.51
C LEU A 96 -45.40 -3.06 -24.04
N THR A 97 -45.22 -1.84 -23.52
CA THR A 97 -45.98 -0.66 -23.92
C THR A 97 -45.84 -0.40 -25.44
N LEU A 98 -44.61 -0.43 -25.96
CA LEU A 98 -44.37 -0.25 -27.40
C LEU A 98 -45.00 -1.35 -28.26
N ARG A 99 -45.05 -2.60 -27.77
CA ARG A 99 -45.71 -3.70 -28.50
C ARG A 99 -47.22 -3.49 -28.57
N GLU A 100 -47.84 -2.99 -27.50
CA GLU A 100 -49.26 -2.66 -27.48
C GLU A 100 -49.59 -1.52 -28.43
N GLU A 101 -48.77 -0.46 -28.45
CA GLU A 101 -48.90 0.65 -29.40
C GLU A 101 -48.78 0.19 -30.86
N ILE A 102 -47.77 -0.63 -31.19
CA ILE A 102 -47.61 -1.19 -32.53
C ILE A 102 -48.82 -2.05 -32.93
N ALA A 103 -49.35 -2.85 -32.01
CA ALA A 103 -50.53 -3.66 -32.27
C ALA A 103 -51.77 -2.79 -32.56
N ALA A 104 -51.95 -1.70 -31.81
CA ALA A 104 -53.02 -0.73 -32.04
C ALA A 104 -52.89 -0.05 -33.42
N LEU A 105 -51.68 0.39 -33.78
CA LEU A 105 -51.41 1.02 -35.09
C LEU A 105 -51.62 0.06 -36.27
N LYS A 106 -51.22 -1.21 -36.15
CA LYS A 106 -51.44 -2.22 -37.20
C LYS A 106 -52.90 -2.64 -37.31
N GLY A 107 -53.67 -2.55 -36.23
CA GLY A 107 -55.11 -2.83 -36.22
C GLY A 107 -55.94 -1.79 -36.95
N THR A 108 -55.42 -0.57 -37.15
CA THR A 108 -56.13 0.55 -37.80
C THR A 108 -55.97 0.62 -39.32
N ASP A 109 -55.07 -0.18 -39.93
CA ASP A 109 -54.81 -0.17 -41.38
C ASP A 109 -55.79 -1.03 -42.22
N ASN A 110 -56.79 -1.66 -41.60
CA ASN A 110 -57.77 -2.54 -42.26
C ASN A 110 -59.19 -1.94 -42.39
N VAL A 111 -59.32 -0.63 -42.63
CA VAL A 111 -60.60 0.04 -42.97
C VAL A 111 -60.46 0.85 -44.25
#